data_AF-M0JQ26-F1
#
_entry.id   AF-M0JQ26-F1
#
_cell.length_a   1.000
_cell.length_b   1.000
_cell.length_c   1.000
_cell.angle_alpha   90.00
_cell.angle_beta   90.00
_cell.angle_gamma   90.00
#
_symmetry.space_group_name_H-M   'P 1'
#
loop_
_entity.id
_entity.type
_entity.pdbx_description
1 polymer ?
#
loop_
_entity_poly.entity_id
_entity_poly.type
_entity_poly.pdbx_seq_one_letter_code
_entity_poly.pdbx_strand_id
1 'polypeptide(L)' 'MAHADPSPGTATETASRETDQWRLRYMVGDLEHSTEWTAESSTTENYYEQYRRGDYAHDVAIERQAVVDG' A
#
# COMPACT_ATOMS: atom_id res chain seq x y z
N MET A 1 34.17 -2.91 33.70
CA MET A 1 32.89 -2.17 33.68
C MET A 1 32.76 -1.58 32.29
N ALA A 2 31.74 -1.99 31.53
CA ALA A 2 31.51 -1.53 30.16
C ALA A 2 30.21 -0.73 30.14
N HIS A 3 30.27 0.46 29.56
CA HIS A 3 29.14 1.38 29.41
C HIS A 3 28.04 0.71 28.58
N ALA A 4 26.87 0.53 29.18
CA ALA A 4 25.64 0.32 28.44
C ALA A 4 25.08 1.71 28.11
N ASP A 5 25.29 2.14 26.88
CA ASP A 5 24.60 3.28 26.29
C ASP A 5 23.16 2.83 25.99
N PRO A 6 22.12 3.41 26.62
CA PRO A 6 20.76 3.18 26.17
C PRO A 6 20.56 3.95 24.86
N SER A 7 20.47 3.21 23.75
CA SER A 7 20.21 3.80 22.44
C SER A 7 18.95 4.69 22.49
N PRO A 8 18.99 5.85 21.82
CA PRO A 8 18.03 6.93 21.99
C PRO A 8 16.66 6.54 21.40
N GLY A 9 15.62 7.09 22.01
CA GLY A 9 14.23 6.70 21.77
C GLY A 9 13.83 6.58 20.31
N THR A 10 13.13 5.49 20.01
CA THR A 10 12.06 5.49 19.03
C THR A 10 10.89 6.31 19.57
N ALA A 11 11.12 7.62 19.70
CA ALA A 11 10.05 8.60 19.65
C ALA A 11 9.53 8.60 18.21
N THR A 12 8.66 7.65 17.88
CA THR A 12 7.75 7.80 16.76
C THR A 12 6.40 8.22 17.31
N GLU A 13 6.40 9.37 17.99
CA GLU A 13 5.17 10.11 18.21
C GLU A 13 5.18 11.33 17.28
N THR A 14 4.07 11.45 16.55
CA THR A 14 3.64 12.57 15.71
C THR A 14 4.20 12.65 14.29
N ALA A 15 3.84 11.68 13.45
CA ALA A 15 3.26 12.04 12.15
C ALA A 15 1.74 11.98 12.35
N SER A 16 0.97 12.96 11.86
CA SER A 16 -0.44 12.70 11.56
C SER A 16 -0.51 11.32 10.93
N ARG A 17 -1.40 10.45 11.39
CA ARG A 17 -1.41 9.02 10.99
C ARG A 17 -1.94 8.93 9.56
N GLU A 18 -1.21 9.53 8.62
CA GLU A 18 -1.39 9.45 7.19
C GLU A 18 -1.32 7.97 6.88
N THR A 19 -2.49 7.35 6.85
CA THR A 19 -2.61 5.94 6.57
C THR A 19 -2.70 5.88 5.06
N ASP A 20 -1.57 5.55 4.45
CA ASP A 20 -1.53 5.28 3.03
C ASP A 20 -2.48 4.13 2.73
N GLN A 21 -3.44 4.41 1.87
CA GLN A 21 -4.32 3.39 1.31
C GLN A 21 -3.94 3.14 -0.14
N TRP A 22 -4.03 1.88 -0.51
CA TRP A 22 -3.62 1.33 -1.79
C TRP A 22 -4.80 0.61 -2.42
N ARG A 23 -4.91 0.66 -3.74
CA ARG A 23 -5.83 -0.21 -4.49
C ARG A 23 -5.21 -0.60 -5.82
N LEU A 24 -5.71 -1.68 -6.39
CA LEU A 24 -5.39 -2.08 -7.75
C LEU A 24 -6.46 -1.55 -8.71
N ARG A 25 -6.05 -0.95 -9.82
CA ARG A 25 -6.89 -0.64 -10.98
C ARG A 25 -6.48 -1.52 -12.15
N TYR A 26 -7.44 -2.01 -12.90
CA TYR A 26 -7.19 -2.83 -14.08
C TYR A 26 -8.39 -2.81 -15.04
N MET A 27 -8.15 -3.19 -16.29
CA MET A 27 -9.15 -3.30 -17.34
C MET A 27 -9.48 -4.76 -17.63
N VAL A 28 -10.77 -5.07 -17.78
CA VAL A 28 -11.26 -6.36 -18.29
C VAL A 28 -12.15 -6.09 -19.50
N GLY A 29 -11.63 -6.41 -20.69
CA GLY A 29 -12.21 -5.88 -21.94
C GLY A 29 -12.20 -4.35 -21.91
N ASP A 30 -13.35 -3.72 -22.13
CA ASP A 30 -13.50 -2.26 -22.08
C ASP A 30 -13.94 -1.72 -20.71
N LEU A 31 -14.07 -2.58 -19.70
CA LEU A 31 -14.55 -2.19 -18.37
C LEU A 31 -13.39 -1.98 -17.40
N GLU A 32 -13.39 -0.82 -16.76
CA GLU A 32 -12.47 -0.49 -15.67
C GLU A 32 -12.96 -1.07 -14.35
N HIS A 33 -12.05 -1.74 -13.65
CA HIS A 33 -12.26 -2.26 -12.31
C HIS A 33 -11.24 -1.71 -11.33
N SER A 34 -11.66 -1.60 -10.07
CA SER A 34 -10.79 -1.26 -8.97
C SER A 34 -11.10 -2.13 -7.77
N THR A 35 -10.06 -2.56 -7.06
CA THR A 35 -10.24 -3.18 -5.74
C THR A 35 -10.64 -2.12 -4.72
N GLU A 36 -11.12 -2.58 -3.58
CA GLU A 36 -11.28 -1.73 -2.41
C GLU A 36 -9.93 -1.16 -1.97
N TRP A 37 -9.97 0.02 -1.37
CA TRP A 37 -8.81 0.63 -0.75
C TRP A 37 -8.40 -0.17 0.50
N THR A 38 -7.11 -0.45 0.64
CA THR A 38 -6.54 -1.15 1.79
C THR A 38 -5.30 -0.45 2.31
N ALA A 39 -5.08 -0.47 3.62
CA ALA A 39 -3.84 0.01 4.23
C ALA A 39 -2.65 -0.96 4.01
N GLU A 40 -2.92 -2.17 3.53
CA GLU A 40 -1.90 -3.20 3.31
C GLU A 40 -1.29 -3.12 1.91
N SER A 41 -0.12 -2.49 1.80
CA SER A 41 0.61 -2.39 0.53
C SER A 41 0.96 -3.77 -0.04
N SER A 42 1.43 -4.70 0.81
CA SER A 42 1.84 -6.05 0.39
C SER A 42 0.71 -6.86 -0.24
N THR A 43 -0.52 -6.68 0.25
CA THR A 43 -1.72 -7.31 -0.33
C THR A 43 -1.96 -6.77 -1.75
N THR A 44 -1.85 -5.46 -1.94
CA THR A 44 -2.04 -4.82 -3.26
C THR A 44 -0.93 -5.20 -4.25
N GLU A 45 0.33 -5.24 -3.81
CA GLU A 45 1.47 -5.67 -4.63
C GLU A 45 1.33 -7.14 -5.07
N ASN A 46 0.87 -8.01 -4.17
CA ASN A 46 0.61 -9.40 -4.51
C ASN A 46 -0.48 -9.53 -5.59
N TYR A 47 -1.59 -8.80 -5.46
CA TYR A 47 -2.63 -8.77 -6.50
C TYR A 47 -2.10 -8.22 -7.82
N TYR A 48 -1.29 -7.16 -7.80
CA TYR A 48 -0.66 -6.63 -8.99
C TYR A 48 0.17 -7.70 -9.73
N GLU A 49 0.97 -8.48 -9.00
CA GLU A 49 1.75 -9.56 -9.58
C GLU A 49 0.90 -10.69 -10.15
N GLN A 50 -0.24 -11.00 -9.54
CA GLN A 50 -1.15 -12.02 -10.04
C GLN A 50 -1.88 -11.54 -11.32
N TYR A 51 -2.39 -10.31 -11.31
CA TYR A 51 -3.14 -9.75 -12.43
C TYR A 51 -2.25 -9.43 -13.63
N ARG A 52 -1.03 -8.91 -13.43
CA ARG A 52 -0.08 -8.65 -14.54
C ARG A 52 0.37 -9.91 -15.28
N ARG A 53 0.32 -11.08 -14.61
CA ARG A 53 0.71 -12.38 -15.18
C ARG A 53 -0.48 -13.11 -15.80
N GLY A 54 -1.70 -12.70 -15.49
CA GLY A 54 -2.92 -13.25 -16.05
C GLY A 54 -3.23 -12.65 -17.42
N ASP A 55 -3.89 -13.43 -18.27
CA ASP A 55 -4.34 -12.97 -19.59
C ASP A 55 -5.68 -12.20 -19.54
N TYR A 56 -6.37 -12.25 -18.40
CA TYR A 56 -7.74 -11.74 -18.22
C TYR A 56 -7.83 -10.23 -18.00
N ALA A 57 -6.78 -9.62 -17.45
CA ALA A 57 -6.77 -8.21 -17.11
C ALA A 57 -5.56 -7.53 -17.73
N HIS A 58 -5.76 -6.34 -18.27
CA HIS A 58 -4.71 -5.52 -18.83
C HIS A 58 -4.73 -4.12 -18.19
N ASP A 59 -3.72 -3.31 -18.50
CA ASP A 59 -3.55 -1.97 -17.92
C ASP A 59 -3.62 -1.97 -16.38
N VAL A 60 -2.98 -2.97 -15.77
CA VAL A 60 -2.95 -3.14 -14.32
C VAL A 60 -2.05 -2.08 -13.70
N ALA A 61 -2.55 -1.34 -12.72
CA ALA A 61 -1.85 -0.27 -12.02
C ALA A 61 -2.15 -0.28 -10.51
N ILE A 62 -1.19 0.19 -9.71
CA ILE A 62 -1.39 0.43 -8.27
C ILE A 62 -1.67 1.91 -8.07
N GLU A 63 -2.77 2.22 -7.41
CA GLU A 63 -3.09 3.57 -6.95
C GLU A 63 -2.81 3.69 -5.45
N ARG A 64 -2.32 4.86 -5.04
CA ARG A 64 -2.02 5.21 -3.65
C ARG A 64 -2.72 6.52 -3.30
N GLN A 65 -3.36 6.58 -2.15
CA GLN A 65 -3.89 7.81 -1.57
C GLN A 65 -3.46 7.95 -0.11
N ALA A 66 -3.08 9.16 0.30
CA ALA A 66 -2.81 9.47 1.69
C ALA A 66 -4.12 9.85 2.39
N VAL A 67 -4.49 9.14 3.46
CA VAL A 67 -5.67 9.46 4.27
C VAL A 67 -5.24 10.05 5.60
N VAL A 68 -5.62 11.30 5.82
CA VAL A 68 -5.39 12.02 7.06
C VAL A 68 -6.59 11.75 7.98
N ASP A 69 -6.35 11.04 9.09
CA ASP A 69 -7.33 10.94 10.18
C ASP A 69 -7.34 12.28 10.93
N GLY A 70 -8.51 12.94 10.97
CA GLY A 70 -8.69 14.30 11.50
C GLY A 70 -9.22 14.33 12.93
#